data_AF-A0A9D9NNM4-F1
#
_entry.id   AF-A0A9D9NNM4-F1
#
_cell.length_a   1.000
_cell.length_b   1.000
_cell.length_c   1.000
_cell.angle_alpha   90.00
_cell.angle_beta   90.00
_cell.angle_gamma   90.00
#
_symmetry.space_group_name_H-M   'P 1'
#
loop_
_entity.id
_entity.type
_entity.pdbx_description
1 polymer ?
#
loop_
_entity_poly.entity_id
_entity_poly.type
_entity_poly.pdbx_seq_one_letter_code
_entity_poly.pdbx_strand_id
1 'polypeptide(L)'
;MKVFLLSVVIVALCVFGLCFNIIFRKKDFPHYDVGSNEEMRKLGIRCYKDEDAALHSKKCTGNYSDACKECKLYESGSNSGKA
;
A
#
# COMPACT_ATOMS: atom_id res chain seq x y z
N MET A 1 -10.89 12.99 42.45
CA MET A 1 -11.85 13.06 41.33
C MET A 1 -11.43 14.02 40.20
N LYS A 2 -11.03 15.28 40.48
CA LYS A 2 -10.60 16.25 39.44
C LYS A 2 -9.47 15.74 38.52
N VAL A 3 -8.45 15.11 39.09
CA VAL A 3 -7.31 14.57 38.34
C VAL A 3 -7.71 13.43 37.41
N PHE A 4 -8.65 12.60 37.85
CA PHE A 4 -9.16 11.46 37.07
C PHE A 4 -9.97 11.92 35.85
N LEU A 5 -10.81 12.93 36.05
CA LEU A 5 -11.54 13.59 34.95
C LEU A 5 -10.57 14.23 33.95
N LEU A 6 -9.51 14.90 34.43
CA LEU A 6 -8.50 15.50 33.57
C LEU A 6 -7.76 14.43 32.72
N SER A 7 -7.37 13.31 33.33
CA SER A 7 -6.68 12.23 32.61
C SER A 7 -7.56 11.59 31.53
N VAL A 8 -8.85 11.40 31.78
CA VAL A 8 -9.77 10.82 30.79
C VAL A 8 -9.91 11.73 29.58
N VAL A 9 -10.02 13.04 29.79
CA VAL A 9 -10.11 14.03 28.70
C VAL A 9 -8.83 14.02 27.84
N ILE A 10 -7.66 13.96 28.46
CA ILE A 10 -6.38 13.93 27.74
C ILE A 10 -6.26 12.64 26.91
N VAL A 11 -6.57 11.48 27.49
CA VAL A 11 -6.52 10.20 26.78
C VAL A 11 -7.49 10.19 25.60
N ALA A 12 -8.71 10.70 25.78
CA ALA A 12 -9.68 10.83 24.70
C ALA A 12 -9.11 11.70 23.56
N LEU A 13 -8.53 12.86 23.86
CA LEU A 13 -7.91 13.72 22.84
C LEU A 13 -6.75 13.04 22.11
N CYS A 14 -5.92 12.25 22.80
CA CYS A 14 -4.85 11.49 22.17
C CYS A 14 -5.39 10.44 21.17
N VAL A 15 -6.42 9.68 21.57
CA VAL A 15 -7.04 8.67 20.69
C VAL A 15 -7.72 9.35 19.49
N PHE A 16 -8.44 10.45 19.71
CA PHE A 16 -9.03 11.24 18.63
C PHE A 16 -7.97 11.78 17.67
N GLY A 17 -6.84 12.27 18.17
CA GLY A 17 -5.72 12.74 17.34
C GLY A 17 -5.12 11.65 16.45
N LEU A 18 -4.95 10.43 16.98
CA LEU A 18 -4.47 9.28 16.22
C LEU A 18 -5.46 8.87 15.12
N CYS A 19 -6.76 8.83 15.43
CA CYS A 19 -7.80 8.46 14.48
C CYS A 19 -8.06 9.54 13.41
N PHE A 20 -7.88 10.82 13.73
CA PHE A 20 -8.13 11.94 12.81
C PHE A 20 -7.28 11.85 11.53
N ASN A 21 -6.04 11.37 11.62
CA ASN A 21 -5.16 11.20 10.46
C ASN A 21 -5.65 10.12 9.48
N ILE A 22 -6.40 9.12 9.95
CA ILE A 22 -6.96 8.06 9.12
C ILE A 22 -8.31 8.50 8.53
N ILE A 23 -9.19 9.06 9.38
CA ILE A 23 -10.57 9.41 8.97
C ILE A 23 -10.60 10.70 8.13
N PHE A 24 -9.89 11.76 8.54
CA PHE A 24 -10.00 13.07 7.90
C PHE A 24 -9.02 13.27 6.76
N ARG A 25 -7.79 12.76 6.88
CA ARG A 25 -6.76 12.89 5.83
C ARG A 25 -6.85 11.83 4.74
N LYS A 26 -7.72 10.82 4.88
CA LYS A 26 -7.85 9.67 3.96
C LYS A 26 -6.49 9.20 3.43
N LYS A 27 -5.47 9.19 4.29
CA LYS A 27 -4.18 8.66 3.91
C LYS A 27 -4.33 7.16 3.94
N ASP A 28 -4.25 6.54 2.77
CA ASP A 28 -4.09 5.11 2.68
C ASP A 28 -2.88 4.69 3.52
N PHE A 29 -3.00 3.53 4.17
CA PHE A 29 -1.86 2.97 4.88
C PHE A 29 -0.71 2.81 3.88
N PRO A 30 0.52 3.20 4.24
CA PRO A 30 1.64 3.09 3.33
C PRO A 30 1.79 1.63 2.85
N HIS A 31 1.81 1.46 1.53
CA HIS A 31 2.03 0.16 0.92
C HIS A 31 3.50 -0.25 1.12
N TYR A 32 3.75 -1.17 2.05
CA TYR A 32 5.07 -1.73 2.32
C TYR A 32 5.49 -2.82 1.34
N ASP A 33 4.53 -3.35 0.57
CA ASP A 33 4.80 -4.33 -0.48
C ASP A 33 5.59 -3.67 -1.62
N VAL A 34 6.84 -4.11 -1.80
CA VAL A 34 7.77 -3.60 -2.83
C VAL A 34 7.15 -3.65 -4.23
N GLY A 35 6.41 -4.73 -4.53
CA GLY A 35 5.79 -4.92 -5.85
C GLY A 35 4.63 -3.97 -6.15
N SER A 36 3.87 -3.51 -5.14
CA SER A 36 2.72 -2.63 -5.35
C SER A 36 3.01 -1.15 -5.13
N ASN A 37 4.22 -0.79 -4.71
CA ASN A 37 4.60 0.58 -4.39
C ASN A 37 5.39 1.23 -5.54
N GLU A 38 4.72 2.09 -6.31
CA GLU A 38 5.34 2.80 -7.44
C GLU A 38 6.49 3.72 -7.02
N GLU A 39 6.44 4.31 -5.83
CA GLU A 39 7.49 5.19 -5.31
C GLU A 39 8.78 4.39 -5.04
N MET A 40 8.65 3.16 -4.53
CA MET A 40 9.81 2.26 -4.36
C MET A 40 10.36 1.78 -5.70
N ARG A 41 9.49 1.56 -6.69
CA ARG A 41 9.91 1.21 -8.05
C ARG A 41 10.70 2.33 -8.73
N LYS A 42 10.32 3.60 -8.53
CA LYS A 42 11.08 4.78 -9.01
C LYS A 42 12.46 4.89 -8.38
N LEU A 43 12.61 4.41 -7.15
CA LEU A 43 13.89 4.34 -6.44
C LEU A 43 14.76 3.14 -6.88
N GLY A 44 14.29 2.31 -7.83
CA GLY A 44 14.99 1.13 -8.32
C GLY A 44 14.82 -0.11 -7.44
N ILE A 45 13.95 -0.05 -6.42
CA ILE A 45 13.66 -1.19 -5.55
C ILE A 45 12.53 -1.98 -6.20
N ARG A 46 12.88 -3.09 -6.84
CA ARG A 46 11.94 -3.96 -7.57
C ARG A 46 11.83 -5.33 -6.90
N CYS A 47 10.67 -5.96 -7.10
CA CYS A 47 10.42 -7.32 -6.61
C CYS A 47 11.33 -8.30 -7.38
N TYR A 48 11.94 -9.28 -6.70
CA TYR A 48 12.84 -10.25 -7.35
C TYR A 48 12.19 -10.96 -8.55
N LYS A 49 10.90 -11.32 -8.47
CA LYS A 49 10.20 -11.98 -9.58
C LYS A 49 9.91 -11.06 -10.77
N ASP A 50 9.87 -9.75 -10.55
CA ASP A 50 9.78 -8.74 -11.63
C ASP A 50 11.08 -8.75 -12.46
N GLU A 51 12.21 -8.71 -11.76
CA GLU A 51 13.54 -8.78 -12.37
C GLU A 51 13.77 -10.12 -13.09
N ASP A 52 13.36 -11.22 -12.48
CA ASP A 52 13.46 -12.55 -13.09
C ASP A 52 12.57 -12.68 -14.33
N ALA A 53 11.36 -12.12 -14.31
CA ALA A 53 10.46 -12.07 -15.47
C ALA A 53 11.03 -11.21 -16.61
N ALA A 54 11.60 -10.05 -16.29
CA ALA A 54 12.25 -9.17 -17.25
C ALA A 54 13.46 -9.86 -17.91
N LEU A 55 14.30 -10.55 -17.12
CA LEU A 55 15.44 -11.31 -17.60
C LEU A 55 15.00 -12.45 -18.54
N HIS A 56 13.90 -13.12 -18.21
CA HIS A 56 13.33 -14.21 -19.01
C HIS A 56 12.38 -13.75 -20.12
N SER A 57 12.30 -12.45 -20.42
CA SER A 57 11.41 -11.89 -21.44
C SER A 57 9.92 -12.25 -21.25
N LYS A 58 9.52 -12.60 -20.01
CA LYS A 58 8.16 -12.99 -19.68
C LYS A 58 7.31 -11.73 -19.54
N LYS A 59 6.32 -11.57 -20.42
CA LYS A 59 5.39 -10.44 -20.34
C LYS A 59 4.32 -10.69 -19.27
N CYS A 60 4.20 -9.77 -18.32
CA CYS A 60 3.14 -9.75 -17.32
C CYS A 60 1.82 -9.22 -17.91
N THR A 61 1.25 -9.92 -18.89
CA THR A 61 -0.02 -9.56 -19.52
C THR A 61 -1.14 -10.52 -19.09
N GLY A 62 -2.25 -10.00 -18.56
CA GLY A 62 -3.41 -10.80 -18.16
C GLY A 62 -3.21 -11.59 -16.85
N ASN A 63 -4.12 -12.52 -16.56
CA ASN A 63 -4.26 -13.21 -15.25
C ASN A 63 -3.32 -14.40 -15.01
N TYR A 64 -2.35 -14.69 -15.89
CA TYR A 64 -1.82 -16.06 -16.02
C TYR A 64 -0.32 -16.26 -15.71
N SER A 65 0.36 -15.29 -15.08
CA SER A 65 1.74 -15.50 -14.64
C SER A 65 1.82 -15.47 -13.11
N ASP A 66 2.07 -16.64 -12.49
CA ASP A 66 2.28 -16.77 -11.04
C ASP A 66 3.41 -15.87 -10.54
N ALA A 67 4.44 -15.67 -11.39
CA ALA A 67 5.55 -14.77 -11.11
C ALA A 67 5.12 -13.29 -11.00
N CYS A 68 4.14 -12.86 -11.80
CA CYS A 68 3.66 -11.48 -11.81
C CYS A 68 2.55 -11.23 -10.78
N LYS A 69 1.76 -12.27 -10.43
CA LYS A 69 0.69 -12.22 -9.45
C LYS A 69 1.19 -11.91 -8.05
N GLU A 70 2.29 -12.54 -7.65
CA GLU A 70 2.87 -12.34 -6.32
C GLU A 70 3.46 -10.95 -6.11
N CYS A 71 3.98 -10.32 -7.17
CA CYS A 71 4.51 -8.97 -7.11
C CYS A 71 3.48 -7.89 -7.57
N LYS A 72 2.21 -8.26 -7.84
CA LYS A 72 1.14 -7.37 -8.36
C LYS A 72 1.55 -6.52 -9.58
N LEU A 73 2.36 -7.06 -10.47
CA LEU A 73 2.95 -6.35 -11.62
C LEU A 73 2.03 -6.29 -12.86
N TYR A 74 0.72 -6.27 -12.68
CA TYR A 74 -0.19 -6.12 -13.82
C TYR A 74 0.05 -4.74 -14.44
N GLU A 75 0.18 -4.67 -15.77
CA GLU A 75 0.32 -3.39 -16.47
C GLU A 75 -0.77 -2.42 -15.96
N SER A 76 -0.34 -1.34 -15.29
CA SER A 76 -1.14 -0.15 -14.98
C SER A 76 -1.52 0.59 -16.27
N GLY A 77 -2.17 -0.12 -17.20
CA GLY A 77 -2.42 0.28 -18.57
C GLY A 77 -3.65 -0.37 -19.22
N SER A 78 -4.48 -1.09 -18.46
CA SER A 78 -5.82 -1.46 -18.94
C SER A 78 -6.87 -1.08 -17.90
N ASN A 79 -7.39 0.12 -18.09
CA ASN A 79 -8.67 0.56 -17.60
C ASN A 79 -9.72 -0.52 -17.90
N SER A 80 -10.12 -1.29 -16.90
CA SER A 80 -11.35 -2.08 -16.96
C SER A 80 -11.93 -2.11 -15.56
N GLY A 81 -12.72 -1.08 -15.25
CA GLY A 81 -13.74 -1.22 -14.25
C GLY A 81 -14.56 -2.49 -14.50
N LYS A 82 -14.94 -3.16 -13.42
CA LYS A 82 -16.15 -3.95 -13.33
C LYS A 82 -16.47 -4.16 -11.85
N ALA A 83 -17.56 -3.49 -11.47
CA ALA A 83 -18.58 -3.84 -10.48
C ALA A 83 -18.15 -4.58 -9.22
#